data_AF-A0A2K8MAA4-F1
#
_entry.id   AF-A0A2K8MAA4-F1
#
_cell.length_a   1.000
_cell.length_b   1.000
_cell.length_c   1.000
_cell.angle_alpha   90.00
_cell.angle_beta   90.00
_cell.angle_gamma   90.00
#
_symmetry.space_group_name_H-M   'P 1'
#
loop_
_entity.id
_entity.type
_entity.pdbx_description
1 polymer ?
#
loop_
_entity_poly.entity_id
_entity_poly.type
_entity_poly.pdbx_seq_one_letter_code
_entity_poly.pdbx_strand_id
1 'polypeptide(L)'
;MHQDIAVAFVALSSRAKIAVLARTIHMETIHVRGAHLDHPDDPMRLYQSSEFIHRLSGFIMRLTRDPDLGERDMTHAAASLVEGIEPRGQYYLDRLSEWIAEAEAIS
;
A
#
# COMPACT_ATOMS: atom_id res chain seq x y z
N MET A 1 14.53 5.16 -7.75
CA MET A 1 13.70 5.55 -6.59
C MET A 1 12.44 4.68 -6.48
N HIS A 2 11.50 4.69 -7.43
CA HIS A 2 10.24 3.92 -7.27
C HIS A 2 10.47 2.40 -7.38
N GLN A 3 11.42 2.00 -8.23
CA GLN A 3 11.86 0.61 -8.35
C GLN A 3 12.52 0.08 -7.06
N ASP A 4 13.16 0.95 -6.28
CA ASP A 4 13.84 0.58 -5.03
C ASP A 4 12.82 0.26 -3.93
N ILE A 5 11.71 1.02 -3.86
CA ILE A 5 10.60 0.78 -2.92
C ILE A 5 9.92 -0.55 -3.21
N ALA A 6 9.63 -0.83 -4.49
CA ALA A 6 8.97 -2.07 -4.89
C ALA A 6 9.84 -3.29 -4.56
N VAL A 7 11.14 -3.24 -4.87
CA VAL A 7 12.09 -4.31 -4.54
C VAL A 7 12.18 -4.52 -3.03
N ALA A 8 12.32 -3.44 -2.25
CA ALA A 8 12.38 -3.53 -0.80
C ALA A 8 11.10 -4.17 -0.20
N PHE A 9 9.93 -3.77 -0.69
CA PHE A 9 8.67 -4.38 -0.26
C PHE A 9 8.59 -5.89 -0.58
N VAL A 10 9.02 -6.32 -1.78
CA VAL A 10 9.02 -7.73 -2.17
C VAL A 10 9.92 -8.57 -1.27
N ALA A 11 11.05 -8.01 -0.83
CA ALA A 11 12.02 -8.70 0.03
C ALA A 11 11.53 -8.94 1.47
N LEU A 12 10.49 -8.21 1.94
CA LEU A 12 9.98 -8.33 3.31
C LEU A 12 9.43 -9.73 3.63
N SER A 13 9.40 -10.10 4.91
CA SER A 13 8.59 -11.25 5.36
C SER A 13 7.10 -11.02 5.08
N SER A 14 6.30 -12.08 4.95
CA SER A 14 4.84 -11.94 4.72
C SER A 14 4.15 -11.18 5.85
N ARG A 15 4.64 -11.32 7.09
CA ARG A 15 4.17 -10.55 8.25
C ARG A 15 4.49 -9.05 8.11
N ALA A 16 5.70 -8.69 7.70
CA ALA A 16 6.06 -7.29 7.46
C ALA A 16 5.30 -6.69 6.27
N LYS A 17 5.11 -7.44 5.19
CA LYS A 17 4.27 -7.01 4.06
C LYS A 17 2.87 -6.65 4.55
N ILE A 18 2.24 -7.52 5.34
CA ILE A 18 0.92 -7.24 5.93
C ILE A 18 0.94 -5.96 6.78
N ALA A 19 1.97 -5.75 7.60
CA ALA A 19 2.08 -4.54 8.42
C ALA A 19 2.16 -3.26 7.57
N VAL A 20 2.97 -3.26 6.50
CA VAL A 20 3.08 -2.13 5.57
C VAL A 20 1.74 -1.88 4.87
N LEU A 21 1.13 -2.93 4.30
CA LEU A 21 -0.16 -2.84 3.62
C LEU A 21 -1.26 -2.30 4.55
N ALA A 22 -1.32 -2.77 5.79
CA ALA A 22 -2.31 -2.33 6.77
C ALA A 22 -2.12 -0.84 7.13
N ARG A 23 -0.87 -0.39 7.26
CA ARG A 23 -0.56 1.02 7.55
C ARG A 23 -0.93 1.93 6.38
N THR A 24 -0.69 1.48 5.16
CA THR A 24 -1.13 2.17 3.94
C THR A 24 -2.64 2.28 3.87
N ILE A 25 -3.38 1.19 4.13
CA ILE A 25 -4.85 1.21 4.19
C ILE A 25 -5.32 2.21 5.23
N HIS A 26 -4.76 2.17 6.45
CA HIS A 26 -5.14 3.08 7.52
C HIS A 26 -4.97 4.54 7.09
N MET A 27 -3.82 4.88 6.51
CA MET A 27 -3.56 6.23 6.01
C MET A 27 -4.54 6.63 4.91
N GLU A 28 -4.83 5.74 3.96
CA GLU A 28 -5.77 6.04 2.87
C GLU A 28 -7.20 6.25 3.36
N THR A 29 -7.63 5.57 4.44
CA THR A 29 -8.94 5.86 5.05
C THR A 29 -9.04 7.27 5.63
N ILE A 30 -7.92 7.86 6.08
CA ILE A 30 -7.87 9.26 6.53
C ILE A 30 -8.00 10.19 5.33
N HIS A 31 -7.31 9.88 4.22
CA HIS A 31 -7.43 10.66 2.98
C HIS A 31 -8.82 10.66 2.39
N VAL A 32 -9.49 9.51 2.39
CA VAL A 32 -10.87 9.37 1.92
C VAL A 32 -11.79 10.29 2.71
N ARG A 33 -11.64 10.32 4.05
CA ARG A 33 -12.42 11.20 4.92
C ARG A 33 -12.14 12.67 4.64
N GLY A 34 -10.87 13.07 4.48
CA GLY A 34 -10.50 14.43 4.11
C GLY A 34 -11.06 14.84 2.75
N ALA A 35 -10.89 14.01 1.73
CA ALA A 35 -11.40 14.27 0.38
C ALA A 35 -12.93 14.42 0.34
N HIS A 36 -13.67 13.63 1.11
CA HIS A 36 -15.12 13.78 1.20
C HIS A 36 -15.56 15.10 1.86
N LEU A 37 -14.77 15.62 2.82
CA LEU A 37 -15.06 16.89 3.49
C LEU A 37 -14.64 18.10 2.63
N ASP A 38 -13.49 18.02 1.97
CA ASP A 38 -12.89 19.13 1.23
C ASP A 38 -13.41 19.22 -0.21
N HIS A 39 -13.79 18.08 -0.81
CA HIS A 39 -14.21 17.94 -2.19
C HIS A 39 -15.38 16.95 -2.34
N PRO A 40 -16.56 17.26 -1.75
CA PRO A 40 -17.71 16.35 -1.73
C PRO A 40 -18.22 15.96 -3.13
N ASP A 41 -17.97 16.78 -4.14
CA ASP A 41 -18.43 16.59 -5.52
C ASP A 41 -17.42 15.85 -6.43
N ASP A 42 -16.35 15.28 -5.88
CA ASP A 42 -15.38 14.45 -6.63
C ASP A 42 -15.53 12.95 -6.31
N PRO A 43 -16.54 12.27 -6.90
CA PRO A 43 -16.76 10.85 -6.67
C PRO A 43 -15.63 9.98 -7.24
N MET A 44 -14.86 10.50 -8.21
CA MET A 44 -13.77 9.75 -8.84
C MET A 44 -12.64 9.52 -7.84
N ARG A 45 -12.29 10.55 -7.06
CA ARG A 45 -11.26 10.45 -6.02
C ARG A 45 -11.64 9.47 -4.90
N LEU A 46 -12.92 9.45 -4.52
CA LEU A 46 -13.46 8.47 -3.57
C LEU A 46 -13.38 7.04 -4.12
N TYR A 47 -13.78 6.86 -5.38
CA TYR A 47 -13.70 5.57 -6.07
C TYR A 47 -12.28 5.04 -6.14
N GLN A 48 -11.32 5.86 -6.60
CA GLN A 48 -9.91 5.48 -6.70
C GLN A 48 -9.31 5.05 -5.36
N SER A 49 -9.61 5.81 -4.30
CA SER A 49 -9.13 5.49 -2.96
C SER A 49 -9.76 4.19 -2.42
N SER A 50 -11.04 3.97 -2.72
CA SER A 50 -11.77 2.75 -2.33
C SER A 50 -11.23 1.51 -3.06
N GLU A 51 -10.98 1.62 -4.36
CA GLU A 51 -10.36 0.56 -5.17
C GLU A 51 -8.94 0.25 -4.69
N PHE A 52 -8.17 1.27 -4.32
CA PHE A 52 -6.85 1.07 -3.76
C PHE A 52 -6.90 0.28 -2.44
N ILE A 53 -7.76 0.71 -1.50
CA ILE A 53 -7.98 -0.01 -0.23
C ILE A 53 -8.45 -1.45 -0.49
N HIS A 54 -9.37 -1.65 -1.44
CA HIS A 54 -9.88 -2.97 -1.80
C HIS A 54 -8.75 -3.90 -2.27
N ARG A 55 -7.90 -3.45 -3.18
CA ARG A 55 -6.74 -4.23 -3.68
C ARG A 55 -5.78 -4.60 -2.54
N LEU A 56 -5.40 -3.63 -1.71
CA LEU A 56 -4.49 -3.89 -0.58
C LEU A 56 -5.08 -4.87 0.43
N SER A 57 -6.38 -4.77 0.72
CA SER A 57 -7.08 -5.70 1.59
C SER A 57 -7.08 -7.11 1.01
N GLY A 58 -7.29 -7.25 -0.30
CA GLY A 58 -7.17 -8.52 -1.02
C GLY A 58 -5.78 -9.14 -0.90
N PHE A 59 -4.71 -8.34 -1.01
CA PHE A 59 -3.35 -8.83 -0.80
C PHE A 59 -3.10 -9.30 0.63
N ILE A 60 -3.58 -8.58 1.65
CA ILE A 60 -3.49 -9.04 3.05
C ILE A 60 -4.20 -10.38 3.21
N MET A 61 -5.46 -10.49 2.76
CA MET A 61 -6.22 -11.74 2.85
C MET A 61 -5.47 -12.91 2.18
N ARG A 62 -4.86 -12.65 1.02
CA ARG A 62 -4.09 -13.66 0.31
C ARG A 62 -2.81 -14.06 1.06
N LEU A 63 -2.02 -13.09 1.53
CA LEU A 63 -0.81 -13.33 2.34
C LEU A 63 -1.10 -14.08 3.64
N THR A 64 -2.26 -13.85 4.26
CA THR A 64 -2.66 -14.59 5.48
C THR A 64 -3.03 -16.04 5.21
N ARG A 65 -3.51 -16.36 4.01
CA ARG A 65 -3.89 -17.73 3.61
C ARG A 65 -2.71 -18.50 3.02
N ASP A 66 -1.90 -17.82 2.24
CA ASP A 66 -0.76 -18.36 1.50
C ASP A 66 0.42 -17.40 1.67
N PRO A 67 1.30 -17.63 2.66
CA PRO A 67 2.43 -16.75 2.93
C PRO A 67 3.48 -16.77 1.82
N ASP A 68 3.57 -17.85 1.05
CA ASP A 68 4.58 -18.09 0.01
C ASP A 68 4.04 -17.75 -1.38
N LEU A 69 3.51 -16.54 -1.52
CA LEU A 69 3.01 -16.06 -2.79
C LEU A 69 4.12 -16.03 -3.84
N GLY A 70 3.82 -16.58 -5.02
CA GLY A 70 4.75 -16.59 -6.14
C GLY A 70 5.20 -15.19 -6.55
N GLU A 71 6.39 -15.12 -7.14
CA GLU A 71 7.07 -13.87 -7.54
C GLU A 71 6.18 -12.92 -8.34
N ARG A 72 5.36 -13.45 -9.26
CA ARG A 72 4.43 -12.67 -10.07
C ARG A 72 3.39 -11.92 -9.22
N ASP A 73 2.78 -12.61 -8.25
CA ASP A 73 1.76 -12.01 -7.38
C ASP A 73 2.40 -10.95 -6.46
N MET A 74 3.62 -11.20 -5.99
CA MET A 74 4.38 -10.23 -5.19
C MET A 74 4.80 -8.99 -5.96
N THR A 75 5.23 -9.16 -7.20
CA THR A 75 5.54 -8.05 -8.11
C THR A 75 4.30 -7.21 -8.38
N HIS A 76 3.15 -7.85 -8.61
CA HIS A 76 1.89 -7.16 -8.82
C HIS A 76 1.42 -6.39 -7.58
N ALA A 77 1.59 -6.97 -6.38
CA ALA A 77 1.26 -6.29 -5.13
C ALA A 77 2.15 -5.06 -4.90
N ALA A 78 3.46 -5.18 -5.16
CA ALA A 78 4.41 -4.08 -5.03
C ALA A 78 4.09 -2.94 -6.01
N ALA A 79 3.81 -3.26 -7.28
CA ALA A 79 3.40 -2.26 -8.27
C ALA A 79 2.11 -1.55 -7.85
N SER A 80 1.09 -2.31 -7.45
CA SER A 80 -0.20 -1.76 -7.00
C SER A 80 -0.05 -0.81 -5.81
N LEU A 81 0.88 -1.13 -4.89
CA LEU A 81 1.18 -0.31 -3.72
C LEU A 81 1.84 1.02 -4.12
N VAL A 82 2.86 0.97 -4.97
CA VAL A 82 3.60 2.17 -5.41
C VAL A 82 2.73 3.06 -6.29
N GLU A 83 2.05 2.49 -7.28
CA GLU A 83 1.16 3.22 -8.21
C GLU A 83 -0.03 3.87 -7.48
N GLY A 84 -0.51 3.27 -6.39
CA GLY A 84 -1.58 3.86 -5.58
C GLY A 84 -1.12 5.03 -4.70
N ILE A 85 0.16 5.07 -4.33
CA ILE A 85 0.74 6.12 -3.48
C ILE A 85 1.35 7.27 -4.30
N GLU A 86 1.96 6.98 -5.43
CA GLU A 86 2.66 7.97 -6.28
C GLU A 86 1.84 9.25 -6.57
N PRO A 87 0.53 9.17 -6.91
CA PRO A 87 -0.29 10.37 -7.14
C PRO A 87 -0.48 11.26 -5.90
N ARG A 88 -0.20 10.75 -4.70
CA ARG A 88 -0.28 11.51 -3.44
C ARG A 88 0.96 12.39 -3.24
N GLY A 89 2.03 12.15 -4.00
CA GLY A 89 3.25 12.94 -4.00
C GLY A 89 4.38 12.37 -3.15
N GLN A 90 5.55 12.98 -3.28
CA GLN A 90 6.82 12.48 -2.74
C GLN A 90 6.78 12.20 -1.23
N TYR A 91 6.14 13.07 -0.45
CA TYR A 91 6.00 12.89 0.99
C TYR A 91 5.43 11.51 1.36
N TYR A 92 4.43 10.99 0.62
CA TYR A 92 3.85 9.69 0.92
C TYR A 92 4.71 8.52 0.45
N LEU A 93 5.49 8.70 -0.62
CA LEU A 93 6.50 7.73 -1.02
C LEU A 93 7.60 7.62 0.03
N ASP A 94 8.03 8.74 0.60
CA ASP A 94 9.02 8.75 1.70
C ASP A 94 8.46 8.02 2.93
N ARG A 95 7.20 8.28 3.30
CA ARG A 95 6.52 7.55 4.39
C ARG A 95 6.42 6.04 4.11
N LEU A 96 6.15 5.65 2.87
CA LEU A 96 6.13 4.24 2.49
C LEU A 96 7.52 3.60 2.65
N SER A 97 8.58 4.26 2.18
CA SER A 97 9.96 3.81 2.37
C SER A 97 10.31 3.64 3.85
N GLU A 98 9.93 4.61 4.69
CA GLU A 98 10.13 4.54 6.15
C GLU A 98 9.40 3.34 6.76
N TRP A 99 8.15 3.09 6.38
CA TRP A 99 7.38 1.96 6.92
C TRP A 99 7.93 0.60 6.49
N ILE A 100 8.49 0.52 5.27
CA ILE A 100 9.17 -0.69 4.80
C ILE A 100 10.42 -0.95 5.65
N ALA A 101 11.24 0.08 5.88
CA ALA A 101 12.44 -0.04 6.72
C ALA A 101 12.09 -0.40 8.18
N GLU A 102 11.04 0.22 8.75
CA GLU A 102 10.55 -0.12 10.09
C GLU A 102 10.05 -1.57 10.17
N ALA A 103 9.35 -2.05 9.15
CA ALA A 103 8.80 -3.41 9.10
C ALA A 103 9.90 -4.48 8.92
N GLU A 104 10.97 -4.14 8.19
CA GLU A 104 12.16 -4.97 8.05
C GLU A 104 12.86 -5.16 9.40
N ALA A 105 13.00 -4.10 10.20
CA ALA A 105 13.68 -4.14 11.50
C ALA A 105 12.97 -4.97 12.58
N ILE A 106 11.69 -5.32 12.37
CA ILE A 106 10.86 -6.09 13.32
C ILE A 106 10.46 -7.49 12.80
N SER A 107 10.95 -7.86 11.61
CA SER A 107 10.77 -9.21 11.02
C SER A 107 11.84 -10.17 11.49
#